data_AF-B0VTT4-F1
#
_entry.id   AF-B0VTT4-F1
#
_cell.length_a   1.000
_cell.length_b   1.000
_cell.length_c   1.000
_cell.angle_alpha   90.00
_cell.angle_beta   90.00
_cell.angle_gamma   90.00
#
_symmetry.space_group_name_H-M   'P 1'
#
loop_
_entity.id
_entity.type
_entity.pdbx_description
1 polymer ?
#
loop_
_entity_poly.entity_id
_entity_poly.type
_entity_poly.pdbx_seq_one_letter_code
_entity_poly.pdbx_strand_id
1 'polypeptide(L)'
;MDKCREEFEKHYLNLPFHDSKAAQKCLDSCDFDVKQNVYIPNVKWFDDNDVDEGVTYCCMLNTAYMSFQHQQAKVEELQKRVDAALKEAQIALQYVEDDVRGNHEFLQMAMIRTFKALEQTLKGGA
;
A
#
# COMPACT_ATOMS: atom_id res chain seq x y z
N MET A 1 3.00 10.76 10.60
CA MET A 1 2.97 9.34 10.98
C MET A 1 1.56 8.76 10.96
N ASP A 2 0.51 9.56 11.18
CA ASP A 2 -0.89 9.06 11.21
C ASP A 2 -1.51 8.61 9.88
N LYS A 3 -0.97 9.01 8.73
CA LYS A 3 -1.61 8.76 7.43
C LYS A 3 -1.86 7.26 7.13
N CYS A 4 -0.91 6.39 7.46
CA CYS A 4 -1.06 4.94 7.24
C CYS A 4 -2.12 4.33 8.16
N ARG A 5 -2.22 4.80 9.42
CA ARG A 5 -3.29 4.39 10.34
C ARG A 5 -4.65 4.85 9.84
N GLU A 6 -4.77 6.13 9.46
CA GLU A 6 -6.03 6.70 8.95
C GLU A 6 -6.52 5.97 7.70
N GLU A 7 -5.62 5.64 6.77
CA GLU A 7 -5.94 4.85 5.58
C GLU A 7 -6.37 3.42 5.93
N PHE A 8 -5.69 2.79 6.90
CA PHE A 8 -6.08 1.49 7.41
C PHE A 8 -7.47 1.52 8.05
N GLU A 9 -7.76 2.45 8.96
CA GLU A 9 -9.06 2.55 9.64
C GLU A 9 -10.19 2.81 8.65
N LYS A 10 -9.96 3.72 7.68
CA LYS A 10 -10.90 3.95 6.59
C LYS A 10 -11.11 2.69 5.76
N HIS A 11 -10.05 1.95 5.42
CA HIS A 11 -10.18 0.70 4.69
C HIS A 11 -10.95 -0.35 5.49
N TYR A 12 -10.59 -0.52 6.77
CA TYR A 12 -11.19 -1.47 7.70
C TYR A 12 -12.69 -1.20 7.84
N LEU A 13 -13.11 0.04 8.03
CA LEU A 13 -14.53 0.43 8.11
C LEU A 13 -15.34 0.15 6.83
N ASN A 14 -14.68 0.05 5.68
CA ASN A 14 -15.34 -0.23 4.39
C ASN A 14 -15.34 -1.73 4.03
N LEU A 15 -14.75 -2.60 4.85
CA LEU A 15 -14.79 -4.04 4.59
C LEU A 15 -16.22 -4.58 4.78
N PRO A 16 -16.62 -5.59 3.98
CA PRO A 16 -17.92 -6.23 4.12
C PRO A 16 -17.93 -7.15 5.34
N PHE A 17 -18.43 -6.65 6.47
CA PHE A 17 -18.68 -7.47 7.66
C PHE A 17 -20.10 -8.06 7.65
N HIS A 18 -20.28 -9.18 8.34
CA HIS A 18 -21.60 -9.79 8.53
C HIS A 18 -22.56 -8.86 9.28
N ASP A 19 -22.04 -8.12 10.27
CA ASP A 19 -22.72 -6.99 10.92
C ASP A 19 -22.00 -5.68 10.60
N SER A 20 -22.74 -4.74 10.01
CA SER A 20 -22.30 -3.38 9.68
C SER A 20 -21.68 -2.59 10.84
N LYS A 21 -21.96 -2.94 12.10
CA LYS A 21 -21.43 -2.23 13.28
C LYS A 21 -20.18 -2.86 13.89
N ALA A 22 -19.83 -4.08 13.48
CA ALA A 22 -18.73 -4.84 14.10
C ALA A 22 -17.37 -4.13 13.94
N ALA A 23 -17.11 -3.56 12.77
CA ALA A 23 -15.85 -2.86 12.48
C ALA A 23 -15.64 -1.66 13.42
N GLN A 24 -16.69 -0.85 13.60
CA GLN A 24 -16.65 0.30 14.49
C GLN A 24 -16.48 -0.14 15.94
N LYS A 25 -17.18 -1.20 16.38
CA LYS A 25 -17.02 -1.76 17.73
C LYS A 25 -15.57 -2.17 18.01
N CYS A 26 -14.90 -2.82 17.05
CA CYS A 26 -13.48 -3.16 17.18
C CYS A 26 -12.62 -1.91 17.40
N LEU A 27 -12.82 -0.87 16.59
CA LEU A 27 -12.06 0.39 16.70
C LEU A 27 -12.36 1.12 18.02
N ASP A 28 -13.62 1.21 18.43
CA ASP A 28 -14.03 1.88 19.68
C ASP A 28 -13.43 1.20 20.93
N SER A 29 -13.20 -0.12 20.87
CA SER A 29 -12.63 -0.91 21.96
C SER A 29 -11.12 -0.74 22.16
N CYS A 30 -10.44 -0.04 21.25
CA CYS A 30 -8.99 0.13 21.30
C CYS A 30 -8.56 1.60 21.15
N ASP A 31 -7.60 2.02 21.95
CA ASP A 31 -6.82 3.24 21.70
C ASP A 31 -5.62 2.90 20.80
N PHE A 32 -5.00 3.91 20.19
CA PHE A 32 -3.78 3.73 19.41
C PHE A 32 -2.57 4.34 20.12
N ASP A 33 -1.60 3.50 20.50
CA ASP A 33 -0.32 3.97 21.02
C ASP A 33 0.57 4.39 19.84
N VAL A 34 0.69 5.69 19.61
CA VAL A 34 1.52 6.28 18.53
C VAL A 34 3.00 5.95 18.68
N LYS A 35 3.51 5.78 19.91
CA LYS A 35 4.93 5.48 20.14
C LYS A 35 5.26 4.04 19.78
N GLN A 36 4.38 3.13 20.15
CA GLN A 36 4.53 1.69 19.86
C GLN A 36 3.95 1.30 18.50
N ASN A 37 3.18 2.19 17.87
CA ASN A 37 2.51 1.99 16.59
C ASN A 37 1.57 0.78 16.61
N VAL A 38 0.77 0.66 17.67
CA VAL A 38 -0.04 -0.52 18.00
C VAL A 38 -1.37 -0.11 18.63
N TYR A 39 -2.43 -0.86 18.34
CA TYR A 39 -3.72 -0.76 19.04
C TYR A 39 -3.62 -1.41 20.42
N ILE A 40 -4.08 -0.70 21.44
CA ILE A 40 -4.11 -1.15 22.83
C ILE A 40 -5.53 -1.09 23.39
N PRO A 41 -5.87 -1.93 24.37
CA PRO A 41 -7.15 -1.88 25.06
C PRO A 41 -7.58 -0.47 25.51
N ASN A 42 -8.78 -0.03 25.11
CA ASN A 42 -9.39 1.21 25.61
C ASN A 42 -10.08 0.94 26.95
N VAL A 43 -9.45 1.38 28.04
CA VAL A 43 -9.94 1.12 29.42
C VAL A 43 -11.34 1.69 29.64
N LYS A 44 -11.68 2.85 29.06
CA LYS A 44 -13.01 3.46 29.24
C LYS A 44 -14.11 2.64 28.57
N TRP A 45 -13.77 1.93 27.49
CA TRP A 45 -14.73 1.07 26.81
C TRP A 45 -15.11 -0.14 27.67
N PHE A 46 -14.21 -0.60 28.54
CA PHE A 46 -14.44 -1.75 29.43
C PHE A 46 -15.35 -1.47 30.62
N ASP A 47 -15.57 -0.21 30.97
CA ASP A 47 -16.50 0.13 32.05
C ASP A 47 -17.92 -0.40 31.75
N ASP A 48 -18.28 -0.46 30.46
CA ASP A 48 -19.60 -0.87 29.97
C ASP A 48 -19.57 -2.17 29.14
N ASN A 49 -18.41 -2.79 28.92
CA ASN A 49 -18.24 -3.93 28.00
C ASN A 49 -17.26 -4.99 28.54
N ASP A 50 -17.27 -6.18 27.93
CA ASP A 50 -16.42 -7.30 28.32
C ASP A 50 -14.93 -7.05 27.98
N VAL A 51 -14.05 -7.25 28.96
CA VAL A 51 -12.61 -7.01 28.82
C VAL A 51 -11.95 -8.00 27.86
N ASP A 52 -12.34 -9.28 27.90
CA ASP A 52 -11.77 -10.32 27.06
C ASP A 52 -12.15 -10.10 25.58
N GLU A 53 -13.36 -9.59 25.35
CA GLU A 53 -13.82 -9.13 24.03
C GLU A 53 -12.92 -8.00 23.49
N GLY A 54 -12.61 -6.99 24.31
CA GLY A 54 -11.74 -5.89 23.92
C GLY A 54 -10.30 -6.31 23.60
N VAL A 55 -9.71 -7.18 24.43
CA VAL A 55 -8.37 -7.74 24.16
C VAL A 55 -8.35 -8.51 22.84
N THR A 56 -9.42 -9.26 22.56
CA THR A 56 -9.57 -9.99 21.29
C THR A 56 -9.60 -9.03 20.11
N TYR A 57 -10.37 -7.94 20.19
CA TYR A 57 -10.44 -6.94 19.13
C TYR A 57 -9.11 -6.21 18.88
N CYS A 58 -8.37 -5.85 19.92
CA CYS A 58 -7.06 -5.24 19.71
C CYS A 58 -6.06 -6.22 19.07
N CYS A 59 -6.10 -7.51 19.41
CA CYS A 59 -5.30 -8.54 18.73
C CYS A 59 -5.64 -8.63 17.24
N MET A 60 -6.93 -8.62 16.91
CA MET A 60 -7.41 -8.65 15.51
C MET A 60 -6.98 -7.39 14.74
N LEU A 61 -7.19 -6.21 15.31
CA LEU A 61 -6.80 -4.93 14.70
C LEU A 61 -5.30 -4.87 14.45
N ASN A 62 -4.47 -5.26 15.42
CA ASN A 62 -3.02 -5.27 15.24
C ASN A 62 -2.56 -6.22 14.15
N THR A 63 -3.14 -7.43 14.09
CA THR A 63 -2.82 -8.41 13.04
C THR A 63 -3.18 -7.86 11.65
N ALA A 64 -4.36 -7.26 11.53
CA ALA A 64 -4.82 -6.64 10.29
C ALA A 64 -3.96 -5.41 9.93
N TYR A 65 -3.62 -4.57 10.89
CA TYR A 65 -2.83 -3.37 10.70
C TYR A 65 -1.40 -3.68 10.27
N MET A 66 -0.74 -4.62 10.94
CA MET A 66 0.59 -5.11 10.53
C MET A 66 0.58 -5.66 9.11
N SER A 67 -0.46 -6.43 8.76
CA SER A 67 -0.61 -6.97 7.40
C SER A 67 -0.82 -5.85 6.39
N PHE A 68 -1.65 -4.86 6.72
CA PHE A 68 -1.89 -3.68 5.89
C PHE A 68 -0.61 -2.87 5.66
N GLN A 69 0.16 -2.61 6.72
CA GLN A 69 1.45 -1.93 6.64
C GLN A 69 2.43 -2.68 5.73
N HIS A 70 2.51 -4.00 5.88
CA HIS A 70 3.36 -4.83 5.02
C HIS A 70 2.97 -4.73 3.54
N GLN A 71 1.67 -4.81 3.24
CA GLN A 71 1.18 -4.66 1.86
C GLN A 71 1.40 -3.24 1.33
N GLN A 72 1.20 -2.21 2.16
CA GLN A 72 1.42 -0.82 1.77
C GLN A 72 2.90 -0.57 1.42
N ALA A 73 3.83 -1.10 2.21
CA ALA A 73 5.26 -1.03 1.90
C ALA A 73 5.60 -1.71 0.57
N LYS A 74 4.96 -2.84 0.26
CA LYS A 74 5.11 -3.53 -1.02
C LYS A 74 4.55 -2.72 -2.19
N VAL A 75 3.39 -2.10 -2.02
CA VAL A 75 2.80 -1.21 -3.04
C VAL A 75 3.70 -0.01 -3.30
N GLU A 76 4.28 0.59 -2.26
CA GLU A 76 5.24 1.70 -2.40
C GLU A 76 6.52 1.29 -3.13
N GLU A 77 7.05 0.09 -2.87
CA GLU A 77 8.21 -0.46 -3.58
C GLU A 77 7.90 -0.70 -5.06
N LEU A 78 6.75 -1.29 -5.37
CA LEU A 78 6.28 -1.49 -6.74
C LEU A 78 6.08 -0.17 -7.47
N GLN A 79 5.48 0.84 -6.81
CA GLN A 79 5.28 2.16 -7.40
C GLN A 79 6.63 2.81 -7.76
N LYS A 80 7.63 2.75 -6.86
CA LYS A 80 8.98 3.27 -7.14
C LYS A 80 9.62 2.60 -8.35
N ARG A 81 9.45 1.29 -8.51
CA ARG A 81 9.96 0.55 -9.66
C ARG A 81 9.26 0.94 -10.96
N VAL A 82 7.94 1.08 -10.93
CA VAL A 82 7.17 1.57 -12.08
C VAL A 82 7.60 2.97 -12.47
N ASP A 83 7.74 3.89 -11.51
CA ASP A 83 8.16 5.27 -11.76
C ASP A 83 9.57 5.34 -12.35
N ALA A 84 10.51 4.53 -11.84
CA ALA A 84 11.86 4.41 -12.39
C ALA A 84 11.86 3.90 -13.83
N ALA A 85 11.12 2.82 -14.10
CA ALA A 85 10.99 2.25 -15.44
C ALA A 85 10.36 3.26 -16.42
N LEU A 86 9.35 4.00 -15.98
CA LEU A 86 8.70 5.04 -16.78
C LEU A 86 9.68 6.17 -17.13
N LYS A 87 10.51 6.60 -16.17
CA LYS A 87 11.54 7.62 -16.41
C LYS A 87 12.60 7.14 -17.41
N GLU A 88 13.07 5.90 -17.28
CA GLU A 88 14.01 5.31 -18.24
C GLU A 88 13.40 5.23 -19.65
N ALA A 89 12.12 4.84 -19.74
CA ALA A 89 11.40 4.80 -21.00
C ALA A 89 11.28 6.19 -21.65
N GLN A 90 10.95 7.22 -20.85
CA GLN A 90 10.89 8.60 -21.34
C GLN A 90 12.24 9.06 -21.90
N ILE A 91 13.35 8.79 -21.19
CA ILE A 91 14.70 9.13 -21.67
C ILE A 91 15.04 8.40 -22.97
N ALA A 92 14.76 7.10 -23.04
CA ALA A 92 15.05 6.28 -24.22
C ALA A 92 14.23 6.72 -25.45
N LEU A 93 13.01 7.22 -25.23
CA LEU A 93 12.11 7.68 -26.28
C LEU A 93 12.19 9.17 -26.58
N GLN A 94 12.94 9.96 -25.81
CA GLN A 94 13.08 11.42 -26.00
C GLN A 94 13.57 11.82 -27.40
N TYR A 95 14.38 10.97 -28.04
CA TYR A 95 14.88 11.20 -29.40
C TYR A 95 13.86 10.86 -30.49
N VAL A 96 12.77 10.17 -30.16
CA VAL A 96 11.71 9.82 -31.13
C VAL A 96 10.91 11.06 -31.54
N GLU A 97 10.88 12.10 -30.70
CA GLU A 97 9.94 13.23 -30.87
C GLU A 97 10.41 14.32 -31.84
N ASP A 98 11.73 14.60 -32.00
CA ASP A 98 12.15 15.77 -32.80
C ASP A 98 12.97 15.49 -34.08
N ASP A 99 13.85 14.46 -34.17
CA ASP A 99 14.88 14.43 -35.25
C ASP A 99 15.18 13.04 -35.90
N VAL A 100 14.47 11.96 -35.55
CA VAL A 100 14.88 10.56 -35.93
C VAL A 100 13.90 9.86 -36.89
N ARG A 101 13.03 10.62 -37.56
CA ARG A 101 11.96 10.12 -38.47
C ARG A 101 12.43 9.24 -39.64
N GLY A 102 13.73 9.12 -39.92
CA GLY A 102 14.26 8.39 -41.09
C GLY A 102 14.77 6.97 -40.87
N ASN A 103 15.11 6.56 -39.63
CA ASN A 103 15.77 5.28 -39.38
C ASN A 103 14.90 4.33 -38.53
N HIS A 104 14.02 3.60 -39.24
CA HIS A 104 13.03 2.71 -38.64
C HIS A 104 13.64 1.62 -37.75
N GLU A 105 14.79 1.05 -38.12
CA GLU A 105 15.48 0.03 -37.32
C GLU A 105 15.98 0.59 -35.99
N PHE A 106 16.48 1.83 -35.98
CA PHE A 106 16.92 2.48 -34.76
C PHE A 106 15.75 2.72 -33.80
N LEU A 107 14.62 3.23 -34.32
CA LEU A 107 13.40 3.42 -33.54
C LEU A 107 12.88 2.09 -32.98
N GLN A 108 12.83 1.05 -33.81
CA GLN A 108 12.39 -0.29 -33.39
C GLN A 108 13.29 -0.88 -32.30
N MET A 109 14.61 -0.72 -32.41
CA MET A 109 15.57 -1.20 -31.40
C MET A 109 15.47 -0.41 -30.08
N ALA A 110 15.30 0.92 -30.15
CA ALA A 110 15.08 1.75 -28.97
C ALA A 110 13.79 1.36 -28.23
N MET A 111 12.70 1.13 -28.97
CA MET A 111 11.43 0.65 -28.43
C MET A 111 11.56 -0.74 -27.78
N ILE A 112 12.19 -1.71 -28.46
CA ILE A 112 12.38 -3.07 -27.91
C ILE A 112 13.19 -3.03 -26.60
N ARG A 113 14.27 -2.25 -26.54
CA ARG A 113 15.08 -2.10 -25.32
C ARG A 113 14.28 -1.50 -24.17
N THR A 114 13.50 -0.46 -24.48
CA THR A 114 12.63 0.22 -23.52
C THR A 114 11.58 -0.76 -22.96
N PHE A 115 10.89 -1.50 -23.81
CA PHE A 115 9.89 -2.47 -23.36
C PHE A 115 10.50 -3.64 -22.58
N LYS A 116 11.70 -4.11 -22.95
CA LYS A 116 12.41 -5.15 -22.18
C LYS A 116 12.85 -4.67 -20.80
N ALA A 117 13.36 -3.44 -20.69
CA ALA A 117 13.74 -2.84 -19.42
C ALA A 117 12.51 -2.63 -18.51
N LEU A 118 11.40 -2.18 -19.10
CA LEU A 118 10.11 -2.05 -18.40
C LEU A 118 9.60 -3.42 -17.91
N GLU A 119 9.62 -4.44 -18.76
CA GLU A 119 9.23 -5.81 -18.41
C GLU A 119 10.06 -6.38 -17.25
N GLN A 120 11.39 -6.22 -17.29
CA GLN A 120 12.28 -6.66 -16.20
C GLN A 120 11.98 -5.94 -14.89
N THR A 121 11.78 -4.62 -14.96
CA THR A 121 11.49 -3.81 -13.78
C THR A 121 10.14 -4.16 -13.17
N LEU A 122 9.14 -4.52 -13.98
CA LEU A 122 7.84 -4.99 -13.51
C LEU A 122 7.91 -6.39 -12.88
N LYS A 123 8.78 -7.28 -13.38
CA LYS A 123 8.90 -8.66 -12.87
C LYS A 123 9.63 -8.80 -11.53
N GLY A 124 10.49 -7.86 -11.16
CA GLY A 124 11.24 -7.96 -9.90
C GLY A 124 12.58 -7.21 -9.87
N GLY A 125 13.11 -6.82 -11.03
CA GLY A 125 14.56 -6.65 -11.18
C GLY A 125 15.26 -8.03 -11.14
N ALA A 126 16.44 -8.12 -11.76
CA ALA A 126 17.30 -9.30 -11.71
C ALA A 126 18.00 -9.44 -10.35
#